data_AF-A0AAJ2H2K1-F1
#
_entry.id   AF-A0AAJ2H2K1-F1
#
_cell.length_a   1.000
_cell.length_b   1.000
_cell.length_c   1.000
_cell.angle_alpha   90.00
_cell.angle_beta   90.00
_cell.angle_gamma   90.00
#
_symmetry.space_group_name_H-M   'P 1'
#
loop_
_entity.id
_entity.type
_entity.pdbx_description
1 polymer ?
#
loop_
_entity_poly.entity_id
_entity_poly.type
_entity_poly.pdbx_seq_one_letter_code
_entity_poly.pdbx_strand_id
1 'polypeptide(L)'
;LYRLKLLTIGDYYRIRYGRDIEIMTSIVIILSYLGWVAAQLAALGLVFNVITHGLVDITTGIFIGALIVLVYTIFGGMWSIAVTDLMQMTFIAAGLIYITWLVTGQIDGGAATVIAHASAANKLNFLPESNLTGWLSFFGALITLGFGSIPQ
;
A
#
# COMPACT_ATOMS: atom_id res chain seq x y z
N LEU A 1 -25.94 2.77 6.13
CA LEU A 1 -25.00 3.92 5.99
C LEU A 1 -25.52 5.03 5.08
N TYR A 2 -25.98 4.77 3.86
CA TYR A 2 -26.43 5.82 2.92
C TYR A 2 -27.59 6.73 3.41
N ARG A 3 -28.38 6.32 4.41
CA ARG A 3 -29.46 7.14 4.99
C ARG A 3 -29.00 8.13 6.08
N LEU A 4 -27.78 8.01 6.61
CA LEU A 4 -27.31 8.79 7.77
C LEU A 4 -26.40 9.98 7.41
N LYS A 5 -26.07 10.20 6.12
CA LYS A 5 -25.18 11.30 5.65
C LYS A 5 -23.92 11.48 6.52
N LEU A 6 -23.29 10.38 6.94
CA LEU A 6 -22.06 10.43 7.74
C LEU A 6 -20.88 10.67 6.80
N LEU A 7 -20.03 11.63 7.17
CA LEU A 7 -18.83 11.98 6.40
C LEU A 7 -17.63 11.16 6.85
N THR A 8 -17.63 10.69 8.10
CA THR A 8 -16.53 9.91 8.68
C THR A 8 -17.04 8.69 9.46
N ILE A 9 -16.15 7.71 9.66
CA ILE A 9 -16.40 6.57 10.55
C ILE A 9 -16.60 7.06 12.01
N GLY A 10 -15.95 8.15 12.40
CA GLY A 10 -16.12 8.78 13.73
C GLY A 10 -17.55 9.23 13.99
N ASP A 11 -18.24 9.80 12.99
CA ASP A 11 -19.64 10.23 13.12
C ASP A 11 -20.57 9.04 13.43
N TYR A 12 -20.23 7.85 12.93
CA TYR A 12 -20.96 6.62 13.26
C TYR A 12 -20.78 6.22 14.73
N TYR A 13 -19.53 6.25 15.23
CA TYR A 13 -19.24 5.95 16.63
C TYR A 13 -19.89 6.96 17.57
N ARG A 14 -19.96 8.24 17.18
CA ARG A 14 -20.67 9.29 17.92
C ARG A 14 -22.14 8.96 18.12
N ILE A 15 -22.84 8.57 17.05
CA ILE A 15 -24.28 8.27 17.08
C ILE A 15 -24.57 6.99 17.86
N ARG A 16 -23.67 6.00 17.79
CA ARG A 16 -23.91 4.67 18.38
C ARG A 16 -23.44 4.51 19.82
N TYR A 17 -22.32 5.16 20.18
CA TYR A 17 -21.57 4.93 21.41
C TYR A 17 -21.24 6.20 22.20
N GLY A 18 -21.55 7.38 21.66
CA GLY A 18 -21.28 8.67 22.31
C GLY A 18 -19.93 9.28 21.94
N ARG A 19 -19.72 10.52 22.39
CA ARG A 19 -18.60 11.38 21.97
C ARG A 19 -17.23 10.93 22.49
N ASP A 20 -17.19 10.28 23.66
CA ASP A 20 -15.92 9.86 24.27
C ASP A 20 -15.26 8.73 23.45
N ILE A 21 -16.06 7.79 22.95
CA ILE A 21 -15.60 6.67 22.11
C ILE A 21 -15.21 7.17 20.71
N GLU A 22 -15.95 8.12 20.14
CA GLU A 22 -15.58 8.80 18.88
C GLU A 22 -14.17 9.39 18.94
N ILE A 23 -13.85 10.13 20.01
CA ILE A 23 -12.55 10.79 20.17
C ILE A 23 -11.45 9.74 20.36
N MET A 24 -11.65 8.74 21.22
CA MET A 24 -10.66 7.67 21.41
C MET A 24 -10.38 6.92 20.10
N THR A 25 -11.42 6.50 19.37
CA THR A 25 -11.25 5.79 18.10
C THR A 25 -10.56 6.69 17.06
N SER A 26 -10.91 7.97 16.99
CA SER A 26 -10.27 8.92 16.07
C SER A 26 -8.78 9.11 16.36
N ILE A 27 -8.39 9.20 17.64
CA ILE A 27 -6.97 9.31 18.03
C ILE A 27 -6.20 8.05 17.63
N VAL A 28 -6.75 6.86 17.88
CA VAL A 28 -6.10 5.59 17.52
C VAL A 28 -5.90 5.48 16.01
N ILE A 29 -6.91 5.88 15.23
CA ILE A 29 -6.84 5.92 13.77
C ILE A 29 -5.74 6.89 13.32
N ILE A 30 -5.73 8.13 13.82
CA ILE A 30 -4.72 9.13 13.45
C ILE A 30 -3.30 8.63 13.75
N LEU A 31 -3.07 8.00 14.90
CA LEU A 31 -1.76 7.45 15.25
C LEU A 31 -1.34 6.30 14.32
N SER A 32 -2.28 5.43 13.94
CA SER A 32 -2.02 4.36 12.97
C SER A 32 -1.63 4.92 11.61
N TYR A 33 -2.42 5.86 11.10
CA TYR A 33 -2.18 6.53 9.81
C TYR A 33 -0.84 7.28 9.79
N LEU A 34 -0.46 7.92 10.90
CA LEU A 34 0.80 8.64 10.99
C LEU A 34 1.99 7.70 10.78
N GLY A 35 1.99 6.52 11.43
CA GLY A 35 3.03 5.52 11.25
C GLY A 35 3.11 5.00 9.80
N TRP A 36 1.94 4.78 9.19
CA TRP A 36 1.86 4.31 7.81
C TRP A 36 2.36 5.37 6.80
N VAL A 37 1.92 6.62 6.93
CA VAL A 37 2.37 7.72 6.07
C VAL A 37 3.87 7.97 6.24
N ALA A 38 4.41 7.87 7.45
CA ALA A 38 5.85 7.99 7.68
C ALA A 38 6.65 6.92 6.93
N ALA A 39 6.18 5.66 6.94
CA ALA A 39 6.81 4.58 6.19
C ALA A 39 6.76 4.83 4.67
N GLN A 40 5.65 5.34 4.15
CA GLN A 40 5.53 5.69 2.72
C GLN A 40 6.49 6.82 2.32
N LEU A 41 6.62 7.87 3.14
CA LEU A 41 7.57 8.96 2.89
C LEU A 41 9.02 8.48 2.93
N ALA A 42 9.36 7.59 3.87
CA ALA A 42 10.68 6.96 3.92
C ALA A 42 10.97 6.12 2.67
N ALA A 43 9.99 5.35 2.19
CA ALA A 43 10.11 4.60 0.94
C ALA A 43 10.33 5.51 -0.27
N LEU A 44 9.60 6.63 -0.36
CA LEU A 44 9.83 7.67 -1.38
C LEU A 44 11.25 8.24 -1.32
N GLY A 45 11.76 8.54 -0.12
CA GLY A 45 13.13 9.03 0.07
C GLY A 45 14.19 8.02 -0.40
N LEU A 46 13.97 6.73 -0.14
CA LEU A 46 14.83 5.65 -0.64
C LEU A 46 14.80 5.58 -2.17
N VAL A 47 13.61 5.67 -2.78
CA VAL A 47 13.48 5.66 -4.25
C VAL A 47 14.24 6.84 -4.88
N PHE A 48 14.15 8.04 -4.30
CA PHE A 48 14.94 9.18 -4.76
C PHE A 48 16.45 8.95 -4.63
N ASN A 49 16.91 8.39 -3.51
CA ASN A 49 18.31 8.06 -3.31
C ASN A 49 18.83 7.06 -4.36
N VAL A 50 18.06 6.01 -4.64
CA VAL A 50 18.42 4.98 -5.63
C VAL A 50 18.45 5.53 -7.05
N ILE A 51 17.42 6.28 -7.46
CA ILE A 51 17.34 6.86 -8.82
C ILE A 51 18.44 7.90 -9.05
N THR A 52 18.80 8.67 -8.03
CA THR A 52 19.87 9.68 -8.12
C THR A 52 21.27 9.11 -7.91
N HIS A 53 21.42 7.78 -7.86
CA HIS A 53 22.70 7.09 -7.58
C HIS A 53 23.42 7.63 -6.33
N GLY A 54 22.66 8.00 -5.29
CA GLY A 54 23.20 8.50 -4.04
C GLY A 54 23.53 10.00 -4.00
N LEU A 55 23.23 10.77 -5.05
CA LEU A 55 23.42 12.23 -5.03
C LEU A 55 22.50 12.92 -3.99
N VAL A 56 21.32 12.36 -3.74
CA VAL A 56 20.37 12.85 -2.75
C VAL A 56 20.34 11.88 -1.58
N ASP A 57 20.72 12.34 -0.38
CA ASP A 57 20.58 11.55 0.85
C ASP A 57 19.11 11.22 1.11
N ILE A 58 18.85 10.07 1.74
CA ILE A 58 17.50 9.58 2.05
C ILE A 58 16.72 10.65 2.82
N THR A 59 17.35 11.29 3.80
CA THR A 59 16.71 12.34 4.62
C THR A 59 16.23 13.50 3.76
N THR A 60 17.06 13.94 2.81
CA THR A 60 16.72 15.02 1.88
C THR A 60 15.63 14.59 0.90
N GLY A 61 15.68 13.35 0.43
CA GLY A 61 14.64 12.76 -0.41
C GLY A 61 13.28 12.70 0.28
N ILE A 62 13.24 12.39 1.58
CA ILE A 62 12.02 12.40 2.40
C ILE A 62 11.42 13.82 2.45
N PHE A 63 12.22 14.84 2.73
CA PHE A 63 11.74 16.22 2.80
C PHE A 63 11.19 16.72 1.46
N ILE A 64 11.88 16.42 0.36
CA ILE A 64 11.43 16.78 -1.00
C ILE A 64 10.12 16.08 -1.32
N GLY A 65 10.04 14.76 -1.09
CA GLY A 65 8.83 13.98 -1.30
C GLY A 65 7.65 14.50 -0.48
N ALA A 66 7.85 14.76 0.81
CA ALA A 66 6.85 15.32 1.70
C ALA A 66 6.36 16.69 1.24
N LEU A 67 7.26 17.57 0.78
CA LEU A 67 6.90 18.88 0.26
C LEU A 67 6.02 18.79 -0.98
N ILE A 68 6.38 17.94 -1.95
CA ILE A 68 5.60 17.72 -3.16
C ILE A 68 4.19 17.21 -2.79
N VAL A 69 4.12 16.22 -1.90
CA VAL A 69 2.85 15.64 -1.43
C VAL A 69 1.97 16.69 -0.76
N LEU A 70 2.55 17.48 0.14
CA LEU A 70 1.85 18.52 0.86
C LEU A 70 1.31 19.61 -0.09
N VAL A 71 2.11 20.04 -1.07
CA VAL A 71 1.71 21.07 -2.05
C VAL A 71 0.50 20.59 -2.85
N TYR A 72 0.55 19.43 -3.49
CA TYR A 72 -0.59 18.99 -4.31
C TYR A 72 -1.83 18.68 -3.46
N THR A 73 -1.65 18.24 -2.21
CA THR A 73 -2.76 17.95 -1.29
C THR A 73 -3.49 19.23 -0.89
N ILE A 74 -2.77 20.30 -0.56
CA ILE A 74 -3.35 21.57 -0.12
C ILE A 74 -4.08 22.28 -1.26
N PHE A 75 -3.47 22.38 -2.44
CA PHE A 75 -4.06 23.14 -3.56
C PHE A 75 -5.22 22.40 -4.24
N GLY A 76 -5.21 21.08 -4.19
CA GLY A 76 -6.06 20.25 -5.01
C GLY A 76 -7.27 19.62 -4.31
N GLY A 77 -7.26 19.54 -2.98
CA GLY A 77 -8.32 18.88 -2.20
C GLY A 77 -8.57 17.43 -2.65
N MET A 78 -9.76 16.89 -2.37
CA MET A 78 -10.10 15.50 -2.72
C MET A 78 -10.04 15.21 -4.22
N TRP A 79 -10.30 16.20 -5.07
CA TRP A 79 -10.31 16.00 -6.51
C TRP A 79 -8.91 15.76 -7.07
N SER A 80 -7.92 16.55 -6.64
CA SER A 80 -6.53 16.32 -7.05
C SER A 80 -6.02 14.99 -6.53
N ILE A 81 -6.34 14.61 -5.29
CA ILE A 81 -5.94 13.31 -4.72
C ILE A 81 -6.49 12.17 -5.59
N ALA A 82 -7.78 12.24 -5.95
CA ALA A 82 -8.40 11.22 -6.79
C ALA A 82 -7.77 11.11 -8.19
N VAL A 83 -7.41 12.25 -8.80
CA VAL A 83 -6.74 12.26 -10.11
C VAL A 83 -5.32 11.71 -10.00
N THR A 84 -4.56 12.10 -8.97
CA THR A 84 -3.21 11.56 -8.75
C THR A 84 -3.22 10.07 -8.45
N ASP A 85 -4.23 9.58 -7.74
CA ASP A 85 -4.42 8.15 -7.44
C ASP A 85 -4.71 7.36 -8.73
N LEU A 86 -5.61 7.84 -9.57
CA LEU A 86 -5.90 7.23 -10.87
C LEU A 86 -4.66 7.17 -11.77
N MET A 87 -3.87 8.25 -11.80
CA MET A 87 -2.62 8.30 -12.56
C MET A 87 -1.60 7.31 -12.01
N GLN A 88 -1.42 7.26 -10.69
CA GLN A 88 -0.48 6.34 -10.04
C GLN A 88 -0.87 4.87 -10.27
N MET A 89 -2.15 4.52 -10.11
CA MET A 89 -2.64 3.16 -10.39
C MET A 89 -2.34 2.75 -11.83
N THR A 90 -2.52 3.67 -12.79
CA THR A 90 -2.23 3.43 -14.20
C THR A 90 -0.73 3.18 -14.44
N PHE A 91 0.14 4.01 -13.86
CA PHE A 91 1.59 3.84 -13.98
C PHE A 91 2.10 2.57 -13.31
N ILE A 92 1.58 2.20 -12.15
CA ILE A 92 1.92 0.94 -11.48
C ILE A 92 1.50 -0.25 -12.36
N ALA A 93 0.28 -0.24 -12.89
CA ALA A 93 -0.21 -1.32 -13.76
C ALA A 93 0.64 -1.45 -15.03
N ALA A 94 0.93 -0.34 -15.72
CA ALA A 94 1.78 -0.33 -16.91
C ALA A 94 3.22 -0.76 -16.60
N GLY A 95 3.80 -0.27 -15.50
CA GLY A 95 5.14 -0.62 -15.04
C GLY A 95 5.28 -2.11 -14.72
N LEU A 96 4.28 -2.70 -14.07
CA LEU A 96 4.25 -4.14 -13.80
C LEU A 96 4.16 -4.97 -15.09
N ILE A 97 3.33 -4.56 -16.05
CA ILE A 97 3.25 -5.23 -17.37
C ILE A 97 4.59 -5.14 -18.09
N TYR A 98 5.21 -3.96 -18.10
CA TYR A 98 6.49 -3.73 -18.76
C TYR A 98 7.64 -4.55 -18.13
N ILE A 99 7.75 -4.55 -16.80
CA ILE A 99 8.73 -5.37 -16.09
C ILE A 99 8.50 -6.86 -16.38
N THR A 100 7.24 -7.31 -16.36
CA THR A 100 6.89 -8.69 -16.70
C THR A 100 7.37 -9.05 -18.10
N TRP A 101 7.10 -8.19 -19.08
CA TRP A 101 7.56 -8.40 -20.46
C TRP A 101 9.10 -8.44 -20.55
N LEU A 102 9.79 -7.49 -19.94
CA LEU A 102 11.25 -7.39 -19.95
C LEU A 102 11.91 -8.61 -19.29
N VAL A 103 11.42 -9.03 -18.13
CA VAL A 103 11.93 -10.22 -17.42
C VAL A 103 11.69 -11.48 -18.24
N THR A 104 10.51 -11.63 -18.87
CA THR A 104 10.28 -12.77 -19.78
C THR A 104 11.17 -12.71 -21.02
N GLY A 105 11.56 -11.54 -21.51
CA GLY A 105 12.46 -11.40 -22.66
C GLY A 105 13.95 -11.63 -22.36
N GLN A 106 14.37 -11.48 -21.09
CA GLN A 106 15.76 -11.64 -20.66
C GLN A 106 16.10 -13.05 -20.15
N ILE A 107 15.11 -13.95 -20.05
CA ILE A 107 15.29 -15.34 -19.63
C ILE A 107 15.17 -16.23 -20.87
N ASP A 108 16.20 -17.04 -21.15
CA ASP A 108 16.14 -18.07 -22.19
C ASP A 108 14.95 -19.01 -21.91
N GLY A 109 13.92 -18.94 -22.75
CA GLY A 109 12.67 -19.71 -22.64
C GLY A 109 11.41 -18.94 -22.21
N GLY A 110 11.48 -17.63 -21.99
CA GLY A 110 10.28 -16.79 -21.91
C GLY A 110 9.40 -17.02 -20.67
N ALA A 111 8.08 -16.83 -20.85
CA ALA A 111 7.08 -17.11 -19.81
C ALA A 111 7.09 -18.57 -19.33
N ALA A 112 7.54 -19.52 -20.16
CA ALA A 112 7.62 -20.92 -19.80
C ALA A 112 8.69 -21.18 -18.72
N THR A 113 9.82 -20.48 -18.75
CA THR A 113 10.86 -20.58 -17.71
C THR A 113 10.40 -19.95 -16.41
N VAL A 114 9.64 -18.84 -16.45
CA VAL A 114 9.04 -18.22 -15.26
C VAL A 114 8.00 -19.14 -14.62
N ILE A 115 7.14 -19.78 -15.41
CA ILE A 115 6.16 -20.77 -14.92
C ILE A 115 6.87 -22.01 -14.38
N ALA A 116 7.93 -22.48 -15.04
CA ALA A 116 8.73 -23.61 -14.57
C ALA A 116 9.47 -23.29 -13.26
N HIS A 117 10.01 -22.06 -13.10
CA HIS A 117 10.61 -21.60 -11.84
C HIS A 117 9.56 -21.40 -10.74
N ALA A 118 8.40 -20.84 -11.05
CA ALA A 118 7.30 -20.70 -10.10
C ALA A 118 6.76 -22.07 -9.64
N SER A 119 6.69 -23.04 -10.57
CA SER A 119 6.36 -24.43 -10.30
C SER A 119 7.44 -25.12 -9.46
N ALA A 120 8.72 -24.92 -9.79
CA ALA A 120 9.85 -25.49 -9.04
C ALA A 120 9.99 -24.89 -7.64
N ALA A 121 9.62 -23.61 -7.47
CA ALA A 121 9.58 -22.92 -6.19
C ALA A 121 8.29 -23.17 -5.39
N ASN A 122 7.42 -24.10 -5.82
CA ASN A 122 6.12 -24.41 -5.21
C ASN A 122 5.19 -23.19 -5.01
N LYS A 123 5.42 -22.09 -5.74
CA LYS A 123 4.63 -20.85 -5.64
C LYS A 123 3.25 -20.97 -6.31
N LEU A 124 3.01 -22.04 -7.06
CA LEU A 124 1.73 -22.36 -7.70
C LEU A 124 0.81 -23.22 -6.81
N ASN A 125 1.26 -23.63 -5.62
CA ASN A 125 0.41 -24.33 -4.67
C ASN A 125 -0.50 -23.32 -3.96
N PHE A 126 -1.79 -23.32 -4.32
CA PHE A 126 -2.81 -22.50 -3.67
C PHE A 126 -3.05 -22.86 -2.20
N LEU A 127 -2.63 -24.06 -1.78
CA LEU A 127 -2.77 -24.55 -0.42
C LEU A 127 -1.40 -24.52 0.28
N PRO A 128 -1.34 -24.11 1.56
CA PRO A 128 -0.10 -24.13 2.32
C PRO A 128 0.42 -25.55 2.53
N GLU A 129 1.71 -25.68 2.81
CA GLU A 129 2.30 -26.95 3.24
C GLU A 129 1.51 -27.53 4.42
N SER A 130 1.36 -28.86 4.48
CA SER A 130 0.59 -29.58 5.50
C SER A 130 1.18 -29.53 6.92
N ASN A 131 1.96 -28.49 7.22
CA ASN A 131 2.54 -28.19 8.51
C ASN A 131 1.70 -27.10 9.23
N LEU A 132 1.68 -27.14 10.56
CA LEU A 132 0.96 -26.16 11.39
C LEU A 132 1.42 -24.73 11.10
N THR A 133 2.72 -24.51 10.89
CA THR A 133 3.29 -23.20 10.53
C THR A 133 2.81 -22.71 9.16
N GLY A 134 2.58 -23.62 8.20
CA GLY A 134 2.05 -23.29 6.88
C GLY A 134 0.60 -22.81 6.97
N TRP A 135 -0.22 -23.53 7.72
CA TRP A 135 -1.62 -23.13 7.95
C TRP A 135 -1.74 -21.86 8.80
N LEU A 136 -0.91 -21.69 9.84
CA LEU A 136 -0.89 -20.47 10.65
C LEU A 136 -0.45 -19.25 9.85
N SER A 137 0.56 -19.38 8.98
CA SER A 137 0.98 -18.27 8.11
C SER A 137 -0.06 -17.98 7.02
N PHE A 138 -0.74 -19.00 6.50
CA PHE A 138 -1.84 -18.83 5.54
C PHE A 138 -3.04 -18.11 6.17
N PHE A 139 -3.53 -18.56 7.33
CA PHE A 139 -4.61 -17.88 8.04
C PHE A 139 -4.18 -16.50 8.56
N GLY A 140 -2.93 -16.35 9.00
CA GLY A 140 -2.36 -15.05 9.36
C GLY A 140 -2.40 -14.08 8.17
N ALA A 141 -1.86 -14.48 7.03
CA ALA A 141 -1.91 -13.69 5.80
C ALA A 141 -3.33 -13.42 5.32
N LEU A 142 -4.25 -14.38 5.43
CA LEU A 142 -5.65 -14.21 5.06
C LEU A 142 -6.39 -13.24 5.99
N ILE A 143 -6.10 -13.24 7.28
CA ILE A 143 -6.64 -12.27 8.22
C ILE A 143 -6.03 -10.90 7.98
N THR A 144 -4.72 -10.80 7.77
CA THR A 144 -4.01 -9.52 7.55
C THR A 144 -4.32 -8.89 6.19
N LEU A 145 -4.36 -9.66 5.11
CA LEU A 145 -4.61 -9.15 3.75
C LEU A 145 -6.09 -9.21 3.36
N GLY A 146 -6.84 -10.22 3.83
CA GLY A 146 -8.23 -10.45 3.46
C GLY A 146 -9.25 -9.75 4.38
N PHE A 147 -9.05 -9.80 5.70
CA PHE A 147 -9.89 -9.06 6.67
C PHE A 147 -9.26 -7.73 7.12
N GLY A 148 -7.96 -7.57 6.90
CA GLY A 148 -7.08 -6.72 7.69
C GLY A 148 -6.45 -5.55 6.93
N SER A 149 -7.04 -5.13 5.80
CA SER A 149 -6.98 -3.70 5.44
C SER A 149 -7.97 -2.88 6.29
N ILE A 150 -8.15 -3.27 7.57
CA ILE A 150 -8.64 -2.36 8.62
C ILE A 150 -7.71 -1.15 8.53
N PRO A 151 -8.27 0.06 8.46
CA PRO A 151 -7.58 1.20 7.84
C PRO A 151 -6.19 1.36 8.46
N GLN A 152 -5.16 1.07 7.67
CA GLN A 152 -3.83 1.63 7.90
C GLN A 152 -3.89 3.09 7.56
#